data_AF-A0A8T0TNY6-F1
#
_entry.id   AF-A0A8T0TNY6-F1
#
_cell.length_a   1.000
_cell.length_b   1.000
_cell.length_c   1.000
_cell.angle_alpha   90.00
_cell.angle_beta   90.00
_cell.angle_gamma   90.00
#
_symmetry.space_group_name_H-M   'P 1'
#
loop_
_entity.id
_entity.type
_entity.pdbx_description
1 polymer ?
#
loop_
_entity_poly.entity_id
_entity_poly.type
_entity_poly.pdbx_seq_one_letter_code
_entity_poly.pdbx_strand_id
1 'polypeptide(L)'
;MEQFPDGAHVRLQSRIEGAYVYANEDGYGVSMSRHGASLNAVWAVHRLVRRGTSYILLHGAAYGRYLSIMREDAPRGHGRVVQRLFDDPRQRDVRYRHPDEAISWMVEAIPPRAGPPELPPAVPSRRSIQYRRATDQEGFNPLVWSKLWFDGQSVSNLRRDIANALGEHDELNITLCVRGGSQGRLTPLVTDLPDDEQTMEIVVFTTGSQAAAELVYPDAAAQPQQT
;
A
#
# COMPACT_ATOMS: atom_id res chain seq x y z
N MET A 1 -18.37 -2.31 -19.00
CA MET A 1 -18.16 -1.48 -17.79
C MET A 1 -18.02 -2.43 -16.61
N GLU A 2 -16.91 -3.16 -16.51
CA GLU A 2 -16.64 -4.13 -15.43
C GLU A 2 -15.16 -4.58 -15.43
N GLN A 3 -14.21 -3.76 -15.89
CA GLN A 3 -12.87 -4.29 -16.17
C GLN A 3 -12.06 -4.68 -14.92
N PHE A 4 -12.31 -4.05 -13.76
CA PHE A 4 -11.61 -4.41 -12.51
C PHE A 4 -12.55 -4.32 -11.30
N PRO A 5 -12.76 -5.42 -10.55
CA PRO A 5 -13.53 -5.40 -9.30
C PRO A 5 -12.81 -4.60 -8.21
N ASP A 6 -13.55 -4.23 -7.17
CA ASP A 6 -12.95 -3.63 -5.97
C ASP A 6 -11.94 -4.60 -5.33
N GLY A 7 -10.78 -4.10 -4.93
CA GLY A 7 -9.67 -4.90 -4.39
C GLY A 7 -8.79 -5.57 -5.44
N ALA A 8 -9.09 -5.45 -6.75
CA ALA A 8 -8.23 -6.00 -7.79
C ALA A 8 -6.88 -5.29 -7.85
N HIS A 9 -5.78 -6.05 -7.93
CA HIS A 9 -4.44 -5.51 -8.14
C HIS A 9 -4.18 -5.29 -9.62
N VAL A 10 -3.62 -4.13 -9.95
CA VAL A 10 -3.32 -3.70 -11.32
C VAL A 10 -1.96 -3.01 -11.41
N ARG A 11 -1.38 -3.03 -12.61
CA ARG A 11 -0.30 -2.14 -13.04
C ARG A 11 -0.86 -1.14 -14.04
N LEU A 12 -0.35 0.09 -13.99
CA LEU A 12 -0.71 1.16 -14.92
C LEU A 12 0.48 1.45 -15.82
N GLN A 13 0.40 1.06 -17.09
CA GLN A 13 1.48 1.22 -18.06
C GLN A 13 1.21 2.39 -19.02
N SER A 14 2.20 3.25 -19.21
CA SER A 14 2.19 4.30 -20.24
C SER A 14 2.17 3.67 -21.62
N ARG A 15 1.15 3.98 -22.42
CA ARG A 15 1.13 3.56 -23.84
C ARG A 15 2.23 4.23 -24.68
N ILE A 16 2.78 5.34 -24.20
CA ILE A 16 3.80 6.12 -24.92
C ILE A 16 5.19 5.61 -24.57
N GLU A 17 5.47 5.39 -23.29
CA GLU A 17 6.81 5.10 -22.79
C GLU A 17 7.05 3.61 -22.48
N GLY A 18 5.99 2.80 -22.43
CA GLY A 18 6.03 1.40 -22.01
C GLY A 18 6.41 1.20 -20.53
N ALA A 19 6.50 2.29 -19.76
CA ALA A 19 6.86 2.31 -18.35
C ALA A 19 5.61 2.28 -17.45
N TYR A 20 5.77 1.84 -16.21
CA TYR A 20 4.71 1.68 -15.22
C TYR A 20 4.71 2.81 -14.19
N VAL A 21 3.51 3.17 -13.70
CA VAL A 21 3.33 4.06 -12.54
C VAL A 21 3.97 3.41 -11.32
N TYR A 22 5.02 4.04 -10.80
CA TYR A 22 5.88 3.52 -9.75
C TYR A 22 5.86 4.42 -8.52
N ALA A 23 5.50 3.87 -7.37
CA ALA A 23 5.59 4.50 -6.06
C ALA A 23 7.06 4.59 -5.64
N ASN A 24 7.63 5.79 -5.55
CA ASN A 24 9.02 5.96 -5.17
C ASN A 24 9.26 5.53 -3.72
N GLU A 25 10.48 5.10 -3.46
CA GLU A 25 10.97 4.68 -2.15
C GLU A 25 10.90 5.81 -1.13
N ASP A 26 10.98 7.07 -1.53
CA ASP A 26 10.81 8.27 -0.68
C ASP A 26 9.43 8.40 0.02
N GLY A 27 8.49 7.49 -0.25
CA GLY A 27 7.14 7.48 0.32
C GLY A 27 6.26 8.66 -0.12
N TYR A 28 6.72 9.47 -1.08
CA TYR A 28 6.07 10.71 -1.52
C TYR A 28 5.92 10.80 -3.03
N GLY A 29 7.01 10.62 -3.79
CA GLY A 29 7.03 10.77 -5.24
C GLY A 29 6.38 9.59 -5.97
N VAL A 30 5.92 9.87 -7.19
CA VAL A 30 5.55 8.85 -8.17
C VAL A 30 6.30 9.12 -9.45
N SER A 31 6.94 8.09 -9.99
CA SER A 31 7.72 8.14 -11.22
C SER A 31 7.25 7.09 -12.23
N MET A 32 7.77 7.16 -13.45
CA MET A 32 7.63 6.11 -14.45
C MET A 32 8.83 5.18 -14.36
N SER A 33 8.60 3.88 -14.19
CA SER A 33 9.67 2.87 -14.14
C SER A 33 9.43 1.76 -15.16
N ARG A 34 10.48 1.32 -15.85
CA ARG A 34 10.41 0.12 -16.70
C ARG A 34 10.39 -1.17 -15.87
N HIS A 35 10.67 -1.09 -14.57
CA HIS A 35 10.65 -2.22 -13.65
C HIS A 35 9.21 -2.48 -13.16
N GLY A 36 8.42 -3.15 -14.01
CA GLY A 36 7.05 -3.54 -13.65
C GLY A 36 6.98 -4.64 -12.58
N ALA A 37 8.05 -5.43 -12.43
CA ALA A 37 8.10 -6.56 -11.50
C ALA A 37 8.43 -6.14 -10.05
N SER A 38 7.75 -5.12 -9.53
CA SER A 38 7.95 -4.57 -8.18
C SER A 38 6.61 -4.21 -7.55
N LEU A 39 6.49 -4.38 -6.22
CA LEU A 39 5.30 -3.96 -5.45
C LEU A 39 5.03 -2.47 -5.59
N ASN A 40 6.05 -1.67 -5.84
CA ASN A 40 5.97 -0.24 -6.07
C ASN A 40 5.24 0.10 -7.38
N ALA A 41 5.19 -0.83 -8.34
CA ALA A 41 4.41 -0.68 -9.56
C ALA A 41 2.96 -1.18 -9.44
N VAL A 42 2.59 -1.75 -8.28
CA VAL A 42 1.29 -2.39 -8.06
C VAL A 42 0.32 -1.48 -7.32
N TRP A 43 -0.91 -1.37 -7.85
CA TRP A 43 -1.99 -0.57 -7.32
C TRP A 43 -3.26 -1.42 -7.20
N ALA A 44 -3.89 -1.43 -6.03
CA ALA A 44 -5.20 -2.00 -5.81
C ALA A 44 -6.30 -0.99 -6.18
N VAL A 45 -7.34 -1.46 -6.86
CA VAL A 45 -8.53 -0.66 -7.19
C VAL A 45 -9.38 -0.51 -5.94
N HIS A 46 -9.55 0.72 -5.45
CA HIS A 46 -10.47 1.05 -4.35
C HIS A 46 -11.65 1.85 -4.92
N ARG A 47 -12.83 1.22 -4.99
CA ARG A 47 -14.07 1.83 -5.45
C ARG A 47 -14.80 2.52 -4.31
N LEU A 48 -15.29 3.73 -4.55
CA LEU A 48 -16.05 4.51 -3.58
C LEU A 48 -17.28 5.13 -4.25
N VAL A 49 -18.48 4.84 -3.72
CA VAL A 49 -19.71 5.50 -4.14
C VAL A 49 -20.04 6.62 -3.16
N ARG A 50 -20.23 7.84 -3.68
CA ARG A 50 -20.57 9.00 -2.85
C ARG A 50 -21.61 9.86 -3.54
N ARG A 51 -22.74 10.09 -2.87
CA ARG A 51 -23.88 10.89 -3.38
C ARG A 51 -24.33 10.43 -4.79
N GLY A 52 -24.34 9.12 -5.03
CA GLY A 52 -24.69 8.54 -6.33
C GLY A 52 -23.59 8.57 -7.40
N THR A 53 -22.45 9.23 -7.15
CA THR A 53 -21.31 9.20 -8.06
C THR A 53 -20.29 8.13 -7.65
N SER A 54 -19.89 7.29 -8.61
CA SER A 54 -18.82 6.30 -8.44
C SER A 54 -17.45 6.95 -8.70
N TYR A 55 -16.51 6.67 -7.81
CA TYR A 55 -15.11 7.08 -7.90
C TYR A 55 -14.20 5.87 -7.79
N ILE A 56 -13.02 5.98 -8.41
CA ILE A 56 -11.93 5.02 -8.24
C ILE A 56 -10.77 5.76 -7.56
N LEU A 57 -10.18 5.10 -6.56
CA LEU A 57 -8.93 5.45 -5.93
C LEU A 57 -7.93 4.33 -6.24
N LEU A 58 -6.67 4.70 -6.44
CA LEU A 58 -5.58 3.75 -6.69
C LEU A 58 -4.75 3.65 -5.42
N HIS A 59 -4.73 2.46 -4.83
CA HIS A 59 -4.15 2.19 -3.52
C HIS A 59 -2.86 1.37 -3.70
N GLY A 60 -1.71 1.96 -3.45
CA GLY A 60 -0.41 1.33 -3.67
C GLY A 60 -0.18 0.14 -2.75
N ALA A 61 0.24 -0.99 -3.31
CA ALA A 61 0.46 -2.21 -2.55
C ALA A 61 1.79 -2.23 -1.77
N ALA A 62 2.73 -1.33 -2.11
CA ALA A 62 4.01 -1.23 -1.39
C ALA A 62 3.83 -0.65 0.02
N TYR A 63 3.19 0.52 0.12
CA TYR A 63 3.14 1.30 1.36
C TYR A 63 1.73 1.62 1.86
N GLY A 64 0.70 1.09 1.18
CA GLY A 64 -0.71 1.38 1.49
C GLY A 64 -1.14 2.83 1.20
N ARG A 65 -0.30 3.62 0.51
CA ARG A 65 -0.58 5.02 0.16
C ARG A 65 -1.41 5.13 -1.12
N TYR A 66 -2.10 6.24 -1.29
CA TYR A 66 -2.99 6.48 -2.42
C TYR A 66 -2.34 7.36 -3.48
N LEU A 67 -2.58 7.04 -4.75
CA LEU A 67 -2.19 7.89 -5.87
C LEU A 67 -2.99 9.19 -5.82
N SER A 68 -2.31 10.32 -5.93
CA SER A 68 -2.89 11.65 -5.88
C SER A 68 -2.31 12.54 -6.97
N ILE A 69 -3.14 13.37 -7.59
CA ILE A 69 -2.68 14.42 -8.50
C ILE A 69 -2.66 15.76 -7.75
N MET A 70 -1.46 16.31 -7.51
CA MET A 70 -1.31 17.69 -7.06
C MET A 70 -1.57 18.67 -8.21
N ARG A 71 -2.41 19.67 -7.93
CA ARG A 71 -2.72 20.76 -8.86
C ARG A 71 -1.77 21.94 -8.73
N GLU A 72 -1.08 22.06 -7.61
CA GLU A 72 -0.08 23.08 -7.31
C GLU A 72 1.34 22.53 -7.46
N ASP A 73 2.33 23.43 -7.54
CA ASP A 73 3.72 23.09 -7.82
C ASP A 73 4.25 22.05 -6.81
N ALA A 74 4.69 20.91 -7.35
CA ALA A 74 5.32 19.86 -6.55
C ALA A 74 6.66 20.37 -5.98
N PRO A 75 7.09 19.87 -4.81
CA PRO A 75 8.43 20.15 -4.29
C PRO A 75 9.50 19.84 -5.36
N ARG A 76 10.59 20.61 -5.36
CA ARG A 76 11.65 20.49 -6.39
C ARG A 76 12.12 19.04 -6.50
N GLY A 77 12.10 18.51 -7.73
CA GLY A 77 12.52 17.14 -8.03
C GLY A 77 11.39 16.12 -8.15
N HIS A 78 10.14 16.49 -7.82
CA HIS A 78 8.99 15.59 -7.91
C HIS A 78 8.02 15.99 -9.03
N GLY A 79 7.32 15.01 -9.59
CA GLY A 79 6.25 15.23 -10.55
C GLY A 79 4.95 15.70 -9.90
N ARG A 80 3.94 16.02 -10.71
CA ARG A 80 2.59 16.41 -10.23
C ARG A 80 1.81 15.25 -9.61
N VAL A 81 2.28 14.01 -9.76
CA VAL A 81 1.66 12.81 -9.20
C VAL A 81 2.47 12.39 -7.98
N VAL A 82 1.77 12.18 -6.86
CA VAL A 82 2.38 11.89 -5.56
C VAL A 82 1.60 10.81 -4.82
N GLN A 83 2.19 10.27 -3.77
CA GLN A 83 1.60 9.34 -2.81
C GLN A 83 1.04 10.12 -1.62
N ARG A 84 -0.17 9.79 -1.14
CA ARG A 84 -0.79 10.42 0.04
C ARG A 84 -1.52 9.43 0.94
N LEU A 85 -1.65 9.78 2.22
CA LEU A 85 -2.59 9.13 3.13
C LEU A 85 -4.02 9.54 2.78
N PHE A 86 -4.97 8.61 2.96
CA PHE A 86 -6.38 8.85 2.74
C PHE A 86 -7.09 8.97 4.08
N ASP A 87 -7.35 10.21 4.50
CA ASP A 87 -7.84 10.54 5.84
C ASP A 87 -9.25 11.15 5.84
N ASP A 88 -9.67 11.75 4.73
CA ASP A 88 -11.02 12.33 4.60
C ASP A 88 -11.67 11.88 3.29
N PRO A 89 -12.87 11.26 3.31
CA PRO A 89 -13.61 10.91 2.10
C PRO A 89 -13.96 12.15 1.22
N ARG A 90 -13.72 13.37 1.71
CA ARG A 90 -13.82 14.64 0.96
C ARG A 90 -12.52 15.06 0.26
N GLN A 91 -11.39 14.36 0.39
CA GLN A 91 -10.15 14.62 -0.37
C GLN A 91 -10.36 14.41 -1.87
N ARG A 92 -10.21 15.46 -2.70
CA ARG A 92 -10.56 15.44 -4.14
C ARG A 92 -9.41 15.00 -5.05
N ASP A 93 -8.18 15.18 -4.58
CA ASP A 93 -6.91 14.95 -5.25
C ASP A 93 -6.57 13.46 -5.44
N VAL A 94 -7.09 12.59 -4.57
CA VAL A 94 -6.96 11.11 -4.65
C VAL A 94 -8.07 10.41 -5.43
N ARG A 95 -9.10 11.17 -5.88
CA ARG A 95 -10.30 10.60 -6.52
C ARG A 95 -10.27 10.80 -8.01
N TYR A 96 -10.33 9.70 -8.74
CA TYR A 96 -10.48 9.70 -10.19
C TYR A 96 -11.95 9.46 -10.53
N ARG A 97 -12.55 10.40 -11.25
CA ARG A 97 -13.85 10.18 -11.91
C ARG A 97 -13.59 9.28 -13.10
N HIS A 98 -14.47 8.31 -13.34
CA HIS A 98 -14.43 7.52 -14.58
C HIS A 98 -14.35 8.50 -15.76
N PRO A 99 -13.26 8.50 -16.54
CA PRO A 99 -13.21 9.32 -17.73
C PRO A 99 -14.09 8.64 -18.78
N ASP A 100 -15.06 9.36 -19.33
CA ASP A 100 -15.62 9.00 -20.63
C ASP A 100 -14.64 9.34 -21.77
N GLU A 101 -13.52 10.02 -21.48
CA GLU A 101 -12.49 10.35 -22.46
C GLU A 101 -11.07 10.15 -21.92
N ALA A 102 -10.32 9.35 -22.68
CA ALA A 102 -8.87 9.45 -22.90
C ALA A 102 -7.97 9.56 -21.66
N ILE A 103 -7.84 8.46 -20.93
CA ILE A 103 -6.62 8.18 -20.20
C ILE A 103 -5.82 7.14 -21.01
N SER A 104 -4.65 7.52 -21.54
CA SER A 104 -3.79 6.67 -22.38
C SER A 104 -2.96 5.64 -21.59
N TRP A 105 -3.49 5.12 -20.48
CA TRP A 105 -2.86 4.03 -19.73
C TRP A 105 -3.35 2.68 -20.26
N MET A 106 -2.47 1.68 -20.28
CA MET A 106 -2.84 0.27 -20.36
C MET A 106 -2.90 -0.27 -18.94
N VAL A 107 -3.98 -0.96 -18.59
CA VAL A 107 -4.16 -1.54 -17.26
C VAL A 107 -3.93 -3.04 -17.36
N GLU A 108 -2.96 -3.54 -16.61
CA GLU A 108 -2.60 -4.95 -16.57
C GLU A 108 -3.06 -5.55 -15.23
N ALA A 109 -3.80 -6.66 -15.27
CA ALA A 109 -4.26 -7.37 -14.07
C ALA A 109 -3.09 -8.13 -13.42
N ILE A 110 -3.01 -8.07 -12.09
CA ILE A 110 -2.01 -8.82 -11.31
C ILE A 110 -2.72 -9.92 -10.51
N PRO A 111 -2.39 -11.20 -10.72
CA PRO A 111 -2.97 -12.29 -9.96
C PRO A 111 -2.54 -12.24 -8.48
N PRO A 112 -3.37 -12.76 -7.56
CA PRO A 112 -2.96 -12.93 -6.17
C PRO A 112 -1.96 -14.09 -6.04
N ARG A 113 -1.06 -14.02 -5.04
CA ARG A 113 -0.16 -15.12 -4.65
C ARG A 113 -0.33 -15.51 -3.19
N ALA A 114 0.05 -16.74 -2.85
CA ALA A 114 -0.16 -17.32 -1.52
C ALA A 114 0.80 -16.81 -0.42
N GLY A 115 1.87 -16.07 -0.77
CA GLY A 115 2.88 -15.64 0.20
C GLY A 115 3.63 -14.36 -0.21
N PRO A 116 4.46 -13.78 0.66
CA PRO A 116 5.16 -12.51 0.40
C PRO A 116 6.30 -12.64 -0.64
N PRO A 117 6.59 -11.60 -1.46
CA PRO A 117 7.75 -11.56 -2.39
C PRO A 117 9.11 -11.34 -1.69
N GLU A 118 10.21 -11.61 -2.39
CA GLU A 118 11.59 -11.33 -1.93
C GLU A 118 11.98 -9.86 -2.16
N LEU A 119 12.81 -9.30 -1.27
CA LEU A 119 13.07 -7.85 -1.18
C LEU A 119 14.55 -7.47 -1.37
N PRO A 120 14.85 -6.30 -1.97
CA PRO A 120 16.18 -5.72 -2.00
C PRO A 120 16.56 -5.05 -0.65
N PRO A 121 17.85 -4.82 -0.36
CA PRO A 121 18.31 -4.19 0.89
C PRO A 121 18.08 -2.67 0.93
N ALA A 122 17.82 -2.14 2.12
CA ALA A 122 17.28 -0.80 2.35
C ALA A 122 18.23 0.14 3.15
N VAL A 123 18.02 1.46 3.09
CA VAL A 123 18.85 2.53 3.70
C VAL A 123 18.19 3.00 5.01
N PRO A 124 18.91 3.48 6.05
CA PRO A 124 18.25 3.77 7.33
C PRO A 124 17.53 5.14 7.38
N SER A 125 16.26 5.12 7.79
CA SER A 125 15.45 6.28 8.21
C SER A 125 14.78 5.98 9.57
N ARG A 126 14.54 6.98 10.43
CA ARG A 126 13.88 6.80 11.73
C ARG A 126 12.45 7.31 11.71
N ARG A 127 11.48 6.51 12.18
CA ARG A 127 10.05 6.87 12.20
C ARG A 127 9.33 6.38 13.45
N SER A 128 8.19 7.01 13.73
CA SER A 128 7.24 6.53 14.74
C SER A 128 6.32 5.48 14.12
N ILE A 129 6.15 4.34 14.78
CA ILE A 129 5.18 3.31 14.42
C ILE A 129 4.08 3.30 15.46
N GLN A 130 2.84 3.50 15.02
CA GLN A 130 1.66 3.21 15.81
C GLN A 130 1.17 1.84 15.42
N TYR A 131 1.04 0.92 16.38
CA TYR A 131 0.58 -0.44 16.09
C TYR A 131 -0.52 -0.90 17.04
N ARG A 132 -1.33 -1.85 16.57
CA ARG A 132 -2.34 -2.54 17.38
C ARG A 132 -2.55 -3.95 16.88
N ARG A 133 -2.87 -4.90 17.77
CA ARG A 133 -3.29 -6.24 17.38
C ARG A 133 -4.77 -6.23 16.98
N ALA A 134 -5.09 -6.83 15.84
CA ALA A 134 -6.47 -7.16 15.47
C ALA A 134 -6.93 -8.27 16.43
N THR A 135 -7.99 -8.02 17.19
CA THR A 135 -8.42 -8.89 18.29
C THR A 135 -9.01 -10.22 17.81
N ASP A 136 -8.48 -11.32 18.35
CA ASP A 136 -9.18 -12.59 18.61
C ASP A 136 -9.13 -12.99 20.11
N GLN A 137 -8.39 -12.26 20.95
CA GLN A 137 -8.19 -12.58 22.37
C GLN A 137 -8.94 -11.65 23.33
N GLU A 138 -9.71 -12.23 24.25
CA GLU A 138 -10.33 -11.51 25.37
C GLU A 138 -9.25 -11.02 26.35
N GLY A 139 -9.21 -9.71 26.61
CA GLY A 139 -8.31 -9.09 27.59
C GLY A 139 -7.45 -7.93 27.06
N PHE A 140 -7.32 -7.79 25.74
CA PHE A 140 -6.68 -6.62 25.13
C PHE A 140 -7.70 -5.49 24.93
N ASN A 141 -7.36 -4.24 25.26
CA ASN A 141 -8.24 -3.10 24.98
C ASN A 141 -8.20 -2.79 23.47
N PRO A 142 -9.28 -3.05 22.70
CA PRO A 142 -9.30 -2.92 21.24
C PRO A 142 -9.15 -1.48 20.73
N LEU A 143 -9.14 -0.48 21.63
CA LEU A 143 -9.13 0.95 21.30
C LEU A 143 -7.78 1.64 21.50
N VAL A 144 -6.75 0.97 22.04
CA VAL A 144 -5.48 1.63 22.37
C VAL A 144 -4.39 1.27 21.35
N TRP A 145 -3.96 2.26 20.57
CA TRP A 145 -2.76 2.15 19.75
C TRP A 145 -1.53 2.21 20.65
N SER A 146 -0.65 1.23 20.50
CA SER A 146 0.69 1.26 21.05
C SER A 146 1.63 2.04 20.12
N LYS A 147 2.71 2.60 20.67
CA LYS A 147 3.68 3.36 19.89
C LYS A 147 5.10 2.88 20.18
N LEU A 148 5.90 2.72 19.12
CA LEU A 148 7.35 2.52 19.21
C LEU A 148 8.10 3.42 18.22
N TRP A 149 9.39 3.63 18.47
CA TRP A 149 10.31 4.22 17.50
C TRP A 149 10.98 3.10 16.74
N PHE A 150 11.06 3.22 15.42
CA PHE A 150 11.70 2.25 14.54
C PHE A 150 12.81 2.93 13.74
N ASP A 151 13.97 2.28 13.71
CA ASP A 151 15.16 2.72 12.99
C ASP A 151 15.43 1.74 11.84
N GLY A 152 15.35 2.26 10.61
CA GLY A 152 15.55 1.50 9.39
C GLY A 152 14.29 1.37 8.52
N GLN A 153 14.43 0.56 7.48
CA GLN A 153 13.37 0.29 6.51
C GLN A 153 12.98 -1.19 6.48
N SER A 154 13.75 -2.08 7.11
CA SER A 154 13.52 -3.52 6.99
C SER A 154 12.20 -3.96 7.62
N VAL A 155 11.29 -4.51 6.82
CA VAL A 155 10.03 -5.06 7.33
C VAL A 155 10.26 -6.24 8.28
N SER A 156 11.33 -7.01 8.07
CA SER A 156 11.72 -8.12 8.95
C SER A 156 12.17 -7.60 10.32
N ASN A 157 12.99 -6.55 10.37
CA ASN A 157 13.37 -5.93 11.64
C ASN A 157 12.15 -5.34 12.36
N LEU A 158 11.26 -4.68 11.62
CA LEU A 158 10.03 -4.14 12.19
C LEU A 158 9.12 -5.23 12.76
N ARG A 159 9.00 -6.36 12.05
CA ARG A 159 8.23 -7.52 12.50
C ARG A 159 8.80 -8.06 13.80
N ARG A 160 10.11 -8.21 13.89
CA ARG A 160 10.80 -8.62 15.12
C ARG A 160 10.51 -7.67 16.28
N ASP A 161 10.64 -6.37 16.06
CA ASP A 161 10.45 -5.35 17.11
C ASP A 161 9.00 -5.32 17.62
N ILE A 162 8.02 -5.43 16.72
CA ILE A 162 6.60 -5.51 17.08
C ILE A 162 6.29 -6.85 17.79
N ALA A 163 6.83 -7.97 17.31
CA ALA A 163 6.63 -9.28 17.94
C ALA A 163 7.15 -9.27 19.39
N ASN A 164 8.37 -8.76 19.60
CA ASN A 164 8.95 -8.59 20.94
C ASN A 164 8.08 -7.69 21.83
N ALA A 165 7.59 -6.57 21.30
CA ALA A 165 6.73 -5.65 22.05
C ALA A 165 5.36 -6.25 22.41
N LEU A 166 4.89 -7.24 21.63
CA LEU A 166 3.67 -8.01 21.88
C LEU A 166 3.91 -9.27 22.73
N GLY A 167 5.16 -9.59 23.08
CA GLY A 167 5.51 -10.83 23.81
C GLY A 167 5.43 -12.10 22.95
N GLU A 168 5.47 -11.99 21.63
CA GLU A 168 5.50 -13.12 20.70
C GLU A 168 6.93 -13.64 20.54
N HIS A 169 7.13 -14.93 20.82
CA HIS A 169 8.45 -15.58 20.75
C HIS A 169 8.93 -15.86 19.32
N ASP A 170 7.99 -16.07 18.39
CA ASP A 170 8.26 -16.27 16.97
C ASP A 170 7.69 -15.11 16.18
N GLU A 171 8.56 -14.32 15.55
CA GLU A 171 8.17 -13.17 14.74
C GLU A 171 7.31 -13.54 13.52
N LEU A 172 7.31 -14.82 13.09
CA LEU A 172 6.46 -15.31 12.01
C LEU A 172 5.01 -15.55 12.45
N ASN A 173 4.73 -15.57 13.76
CA ASN A 173 3.36 -15.68 14.29
C ASN A 173 2.53 -14.41 14.08
N ILE A 174 3.14 -13.34 13.59
CA ILE A 174 2.44 -12.10 13.30
C ILE A 174 2.53 -11.71 11.83
N THR A 175 1.41 -11.20 11.32
CA THR A 175 1.31 -10.59 10.00
C THR A 175 1.03 -9.10 10.14
N LEU A 176 1.89 -8.27 9.55
CA LEU A 176 1.79 -6.81 9.61
C LEU A 176 0.97 -6.29 8.44
N CYS A 177 0.01 -5.41 8.70
CA CYS A 177 -0.71 -4.67 7.68
C CYS A 177 -0.62 -3.17 7.93
N VAL A 178 -0.14 -2.40 6.95
CA VAL A 178 -0.15 -0.93 7.02
C VAL A 178 -1.54 -0.39 6.67
N ARG A 179 -1.94 0.68 7.36
CA ARG A 179 -3.11 1.48 7.03
C ARG A 179 -2.68 2.87 6.53
N GLY A 180 -2.89 3.16 5.25
CA GLY A 180 -2.56 4.45 4.66
C GLY A 180 -3.60 5.55 4.94
N GLY A 181 -3.72 5.95 6.20
CA GLY A 181 -4.65 6.97 6.67
C GLY A 181 -5.96 6.40 7.24
N SER A 182 -6.75 7.24 7.90
CA SER A 182 -7.94 6.82 8.65
C SER A 182 -9.06 6.22 7.79
N GLN A 183 -9.06 6.51 6.49
CA GLN A 183 -9.97 5.92 5.49
C GLN A 183 -9.25 4.91 4.59
N GLY A 184 -7.95 4.71 4.82
CA GLY A 184 -7.10 3.78 4.10
C GLY A 184 -7.49 2.32 4.34
N ARG A 185 -7.26 1.49 3.33
CA ARG A 185 -7.46 0.04 3.43
C ARG A 185 -6.21 -0.58 4.05
N LEU A 186 -6.38 -1.73 4.69
CA LEU A 186 -5.25 -2.50 5.18
C LEU A 186 -4.50 -3.11 3.99
N THR A 187 -3.19 -2.92 3.97
CA THR A 187 -2.29 -3.49 2.98
C THR A 187 -1.28 -4.37 3.71
N PRO A 188 -1.18 -5.66 3.38
CA PRO A 188 -0.12 -6.49 3.95
C PRO A 188 1.25 -5.89 3.67
N LEU A 189 2.02 -5.65 4.73
CA LEU A 189 3.34 -5.06 4.61
C LEU A 189 4.34 -6.17 4.29
N VAL A 190 4.67 -6.26 3.01
CA VAL A 190 5.55 -7.31 2.46
C VAL A 190 6.76 -6.75 1.71
N THR A 191 6.93 -5.43 1.73
CA THR A 191 8.13 -4.73 1.28
C THR A 191 8.71 -3.90 2.42
N ASP A 192 9.98 -3.57 2.28
CA ASP A 192 10.65 -2.63 3.17
C ASP A 192 9.93 -1.26 3.14
N LEU A 193 9.99 -0.58 4.28
CA LEU A 193 9.32 0.68 4.52
C LEU A 193 9.95 1.78 3.66
N PRO A 194 9.18 2.85 3.37
CA PRO A 194 9.71 3.95 2.57
C PRO A 194 10.85 4.70 3.29
N ASP A 195 11.57 5.51 2.55
CA ASP A 195 12.59 6.45 3.03
C ASP A 195 11.94 7.78 3.42
N ASP A 196 11.14 7.74 4.48
CA ASP A 196 10.54 8.92 5.07
C ASP A 196 10.46 8.79 6.60
N GLU A 197 10.11 9.89 7.27
CA GLU A 197 9.91 9.92 8.73
C GLU A 197 8.42 9.90 9.11
N GLN A 198 7.53 9.68 8.13
CA GLN A 198 6.09 9.71 8.36
C GLN A 198 5.67 8.59 9.32
N THR A 199 4.80 8.93 10.27
CA THR A 199 4.25 7.94 11.18
C THR A 199 3.41 6.92 10.41
N MET A 200 3.68 5.63 10.62
CA MET A 200 2.90 4.55 10.03
C MET A 200 1.96 3.93 11.06
N GLU A 201 0.74 3.64 10.62
CA GLU A 201 -0.25 2.87 11.38
C GLU A 201 -0.21 1.40 10.92
N ILE A 202 0.04 0.48 11.84
CA ILE A 202 0.17 -0.95 11.58
C ILE A 202 -0.86 -1.74 12.38
N VAL A 203 -1.68 -2.52 11.68
CA VAL A 203 -2.56 -3.52 12.29
C VAL A 203 -1.88 -4.87 12.21
N VAL A 204 -1.78 -5.54 13.34
CA VAL A 204 -1.07 -6.81 13.50
C VAL A 204 -2.09 -7.93 13.63
N PHE A 205 -2.02 -8.92 12.74
CA PHE A 205 -2.84 -10.12 12.82
C PHE A 205 -2.00 -11.29 13.32
N THR A 206 -2.63 -12.25 14.00
CA THR A 206 -2.01 -13.55 14.23
C THR A 206 -1.97 -14.32 12.91
N THR A 207 -0.78 -14.77 12.52
CA THR A 207 -0.56 -15.57 11.30
C THR A 207 -1.38 -16.85 11.40
N GLY A 208 -2.12 -17.18 10.34
CA GLY A 208 -3.04 -18.33 10.31
C GLY A 208 -4.42 -18.08 10.93
N SER A 209 -4.67 -16.90 11.51
CA SER A 209 -6.04 -16.51 11.91
C SER A 209 -6.94 -16.34 10.68
N GLN A 210 -8.26 -16.43 10.87
CA GLN A 210 -9.23 -16.21 9.79
C GLN A 210 -9.03 -14.84 9.12
N ALA A 211 -8.83 -13.79 9.92
CA ALA A 211 -8.62 -12.44 9.41
C ALA A 211 -7.31 -12.31 8.62
N ALA A 212 -6.25 -13.06 8.98
CA ALA A 212 -5.03 -13.12 8.19
C ALA A 212 -5.23 -13.89 6.87
N ALA A 213 -6.06 -14.94 6.86
CA ALA A 213 -6.35 -15.72 5.66
C ALA A 213 -7.15 -14.95 4.60
N GLU A 214 -7.88 -13.90 4.99
CA GLU A 214 -8.61 -13.00 4.09
C GLU A 214 -7.70 -11.94 3.42
N LEU A 215 -6.43 -11.82 3.84
CA LEU A 215 -5.48 -10.89 3.25
C LEU A 215 -5.08 -11.33 1.84
N VAL A 216 -5.11 -10.38 0.90
CA VAL A 216 -4.73 -10.61 -0.50
C VAL A 216 -3.37 -10.00 -0.78
N TYR A 217 -2.42 -10.81 -1.24
CA TYR A 217 -1.08 -10.38 -1.62
C TYR A 217 -0.95 -10.32 -3.14
N PRO A 218 -0.44 -9.22 -3.72
CA PRO A 218 -0.22 -9.15 -5.16
C PRO A 218 0.98 -9.99 -5.59
N ASP A 219 0.86 -10.68 -6.73
CA ASP A 219 2.00 -11.28 -7.41
C ASP A 219 2.77 -10.25 -8.24
N ALA A 220 3.60 -9.46 -7.58
CA ALA A 220 4.39 -8.42 -8.24
C ALA A 220 5.35 -8.97 -9.31
N ALA A 221 5.61 -10.27 -9.42
CA ALA A 221 6.44 -10.86 -10.46
C ALA A 221 5.63 -11.42 -11.64
N ALA A 222 4.30 -11.43 -11.56
CA ALA A 222 3.45 -11.96 -12.61
C ALA A 222 3.69 -11.25 -13.93
N GLN A 223 3.79 -12.04 -15.00
CA GLN A 223 3.85 -11.53 -16.37
C GLN A 223 2.44 -11.21 -16.88
N PRO A 224 2.31 -10.30 -17.85
CA PRO A 224 1.02 -9.99 -18.45
C PRO A 224 0.39 -11.26 -19.02
N GLN A 225 -0.87 -11.53 -18.65
CA GLN A 225 -1.63 -12.58 -19.30
C GLN A 225 -1.86 -12.17 -20.75
N GLN A 226 -1.27 -12.90 -21.70
CA GLN A 226 -1.52 -12.70 -23.13
C GLN A 226 -2.97 -13.07 -23.41
N THR A 227 -3.82 -12.07 -23.64
CA THR A 227 -5.17 -12.22 -24.20
C THR A 227 -5.14 -12.27 -25.72
#